data_AF-A0A1H3VL48-F1
#
_entry.id   AF-A0A1H3VL48-F1
#
_cell.length_a   1.000
_cell.length_b   1.000
_cell.length_c   1.000
_cell.angle_alpha   90.00
_cell.angle_beta   90.00
_cell.angle_gamma   90.00
#
_symmetry.space_group_name_H-M   'P 1'
#
loop_
_entity.id
_entity.type
_entity.pdbx_description
1 polymer ?
#
loop_
_entity_poly.entity_id
_entity_poly.type
_entity_poly.pdbx_seq_one_letter_code
_entity_poly.pdbx_strand_id
1 'polypeptide(L)'
;MKYYKYILYKLYKWALNKNRGSNTPITSVVTTMVTVHMIQLFAIYNFILAYFDVPIIYNRTDLILYIIIFIAADIVFHLTLCTQKKCKSYLEIFQKENKRQSKLGSLFVLLYIFGSFILVALSIWLMYNTKFKT
;
A
#
# COMPACT_ATOMS: atom_id res chain seq x y z
N MET A 1 11.32 7.30 5.27
CA MET A 1 10.83 8.45 4.45
C MET A 1 11.33 8.46 3.00
N LYS A 2 12.65 8.36 2.72
CA LYS A 2 13.18 8.42 1.32
C LYS A 2 12.60 7.33 0.40
N TYR A 3 12.56 6.06 0.84
CA TYR A 3 11.97 4.95 0.07
C TYR A 3 10.49 5.14 -0.22
N TYR A 4 9.72 5.57 0.79
CA TYR A 4 8.29 5.82 0.63
C TYR A 4 8.00 6.98 -0.36
N LYS A 5 8.76 8.08 -0.28
CA LYS A 5 8.70 9.15 -1.29
C LYS A 5 9.05 8.65 -2.69
N TYR A 6 9.96 7.69 -2.78
CA TYR A 6 10.34 7.08 -4.06
C TYR A 6 9.23 6.20 -4.65
N ILE A 7 8.49 5.45 -3.81
CA ILE A 7 7.30 4.71 -4.23
C ILE A 7 6.25 5.68 -4.78
N LEU A 8 5.93 6.73 -4.02
CA LEU A 8 4.98 7.77 -4.45
C LEU A 8 5.42 8.43 -5.77
N TYR A 9 6.71 8.73 -5.91
CA TYR A 9 7.30 9.25 -7.16
C TYR A 9 7.02 8.33 -8.35
N LYS A 10 7.33 7.03 -8.24
CA LYS A 10 7.14 6.08 -9.35
C LYS A 10 5.67 5.91 -9.70
N LEU A 11 4.80 5.77 -8.69
CA LEU A 11 3.35 5.68 -8.89
C LEU A 11 2.81 6.93 -9.57
N TYR A 12 3.22 8.11 -9.11
CA TYR A 12 2.80 9.39 -9.69
C TYR A 12 3.28 9.57 -11.13
N LYS A 13 4.55 9.22 -11.42
CA LYS A 13 5.12 9.23 -12.77
C LYS A 13 4.40 8.26 -13.70
N TRP A 14 4.08 7.06 -13.25
CA TRP A 14 3.30 6.09 -14.02
C TRP A 14 1.89 6.60 -14.31
N ALA A 15 1.22 7.18 -13.31
CA ALA A 15 -0.13 7.69 -13.48
C ALA A 15 -0.18 8.92 -14.40
N LEU A 16 0.84 9.79 -14.37
CA LEU A 16 0.98 10.90 -15.32
C LEU A 16 1.14 10.41 -16.76
N ASN A 17 1.99 9.40 -16.97
CA ASN A 17 2.19 8.80 -18.28
C ASN A 17 0.91 8.14 -18.81
N LYS A 18 0.14 7.48 -17.93
CA LYS A 18 -1.11 6.80 -18.29
C LYS A 18 -2.22 7.79 -18.70
N ASN A 19 -2.32 8.93 -18.01
CA ASN A 19 -3.38 9.93 -18.26
C ASN A 19 -3.03 10.97 -19.34
N ARG A 20 -1.96 10.76 -20.14
CA ARG A 20 -1.49 11.74 -21.15
C ARG A 20 -1.38 13.18 -20.61
N GLY A 21 -1.02 13.34 -19.34
CA GLY A 21 -0.87 14.65 -18.71
C GLY A 21 -2.17 15.38 -18.33
N SER A 22 -3.37 14.82 -18.54
CA SER A 22 -4.61 15.45 -18.08
C SER A 22 -4.96 15.04 -16.65
N ASN A 23 -5.29 16.05 -15.83
CA ASN A 23 -5.69 16.00 -14.42
C ASN A 23 -4.77 15.22 -13.47
N THR A 24 -4.20 15.96 -12.51
CA THR A 24 -3.27 15.48 -11.48
C THR A 24 -3.68 14.11 -10.91
N PRO A 25 -2.91 13.03 -11.13
CA PRO A 25 -3.36 11.67 -10.82
C PRO A 25 -3.16 11.29 -9.35
N ILE A 26 -3.37 12.23 -8.43
CA ILE A 26 -3.20 12.01 -6.98
C ILE A 26 -4.12 10.90 -6.51
N THR A 27 -5.39 10.92 -6.93
CA THR A 27 -6.37 9.91 -6.55
C THR A 27 -5.88 8.50 -6.90
N SER A 28 -5.34 8.29 -8.12
CA SER A 28 -4.81 6.97 -8.51
C SER A 28 -3.63 6.51 -7.64
N VAL A 29 -2.73 7.43 -7.28
CA VAL A 29 -1.60 7.12 -6.39
C VAL A 29 -2.09 6.77 -4.99
N VAL A 30 -2.97 7.61 -4.42
CA VAL A 30 -3.53 7.43 -3.08
C VAL A 30 -4.32 6.13 -3.01
N THR A 31 -5.23 5.88 -3.96
CA THR A 31 -6.02 4.65 -4.03
C THR A 31 -5.12 3.42 -4.15
N THR A 32 -4.05 3.46 -4.95
CA THR A 32 -3.11 2.33 -5.06
C THR A 32 -2.44 2.04 -3.73
N MET A 33 -1.96 3.07 -3.03
CA MET A 33 -1.26 2.90 -1.76
C MET A 33 -2.19 2.42 -0.65
N VAL A 34 -3.39 3.00 -0.54
CA VAL A 34 -4.41 2.57 0.44
C VAL A 34 -4.76 1.11 0.21
N THR A 35 -5.02 0.70 -1.03
CA THR A 35 -5.31 -0.70 -1.35
C THR A 35 -4.17 -1.62 -0.94
N VAL A 36 -2.92 -1.26 -1.23
CA VAL A 36 -1.75 -2.07 -0.86
C VAL A 36 -1.63 -2.22 0.66
N HIS A 37 -1.80 -1.14 1.43
CA HIS A 37 -1.70 -1.22 2.89
C HIS A 37 -2.87 -1.99 3.50
N MET A 38 -4.08 -1.84 2.97
CA MET A 38 -5.23 -2.65 3.42
C MET A 38 -4.98 -4.15 3.24
N ILE A 39 -4.43 -4.53 2.09
CA ILE A 39 -4.00 -5.90 1.78
C ILE A 39 -2.93 -6.37 2.77
N GLN A 40 -1.89 -5.57 3.00
CA GLN A 40 -0.80 -5.92 3.92
C GLN A 40 -1.28 -6.05 5.37
N LEU A 41 -2.15 -5.16 5.83
CA LEU A 41 -2.70 -5.20 7.19
C LEU A 41 -3.61 -6.39 7.39
N PHE A 42 -4.43 -6.72 6.40
CA PHE A 42 -5.20 -7.95 6.43
C PHE A 42 -4.30 -9.19 6.54
N ALA A 43 -3.20 -9.22 5.79
CA ALA A 43 -2.24 -10.31 5.90
C ALA A 43 -1.58 -10.37 7.29
N ILE A 44 -1.12 -9.24 7.82
CA ILE A 44 -0.52 -9.14 9.17
C ILE A 44 -1.52 -9.61 10.23
N TYR A 45 -2.76 -9.18 10.14
CA TYR A 45 -3.83 -9.59 11.03
C TYR A 45 -4.01 -11.12 11.04
N ASN A 46 -4.08 -11.74 9.86
CA ASN A 46 -4.15 -13.20 9.73
C ASN A 46 -2.92 -13.91 10.31
N PHE A 47 -1.72 -13.38 10.09
CA PHE A 47 -0.51 -13.92 10.70
C PHE A 47 -0.57 -13.86 12.23
N ILE A 48 -1.04 -12.75 12.80
CA ILE A 48 -1.17 -12.61 14.25
C ILE A 48 -2.13 -13.67 14.80
N LEU A 49 -3.32 -13.82 14.20
CA LEU A 49 -4.28 -14.84 14.62
C LEU A 49 -3.78 -16.28 14.46
N ALA A 50 -2.93 -16.54 13.48
CA ALA A 50 -2.41 -17.87 13.21
C ALA A 50 -1.33 -18.31 14.22
N TYR A 51 -0.60 -17.37 14.82
CA TYR A 51 0.54 -17.67 15.71
C TYR A 51 0.32 -17.29 17.17
N PHE A 52 -0.61 -16.37 17.45
CA PHE A 52 -0.88 -15.89 18.79
C PHE A 52 -2.33 -16.20 19.15
N ASP A 53 -2.54 -16.74 20.34
CA ASP A 53 -3.87 -16.92 20.92
C ASP A 53 -4.38 -15.58 21.44
N VAL A 54 -4.75 -14.69 20.51
CA VAL A 54 -5.26 -13.36 20.80
C VAL A 54 -6.77 -13.46 20.93
N PRO A 55 -7.36 -13.07 22.08
CA PRO A 55 -8.82 -13.03 22.20
C PRO A 55 -9.38 -12.07 21.13
N ILE A 56 -10.47 -12.46 20.49
CA ILE A 56 -11.17 -11.59 19.54
C ILE A 56 -11.84 -10.48 20.36
N ILE A 57 -11.19 -9.31 20.44
CA ILE A 57 -11.57 -8.21 21.35
C ILE A 57 -12.74 -7.37 20.80
N TYR A 58 -13.22 -7.64 19.59
CA TYR A 58 -14.22 -6.80 18.91
C TYR A 58 -15.48 -7.58 18.54
N ASN A 59 -16.62 -6.95 18.84
CA ASN A 59 -17.90 -7.38 18.32
C ASN A 59 -17.98 -7.04 16.81
N ARG A 60 -18.81 -7.77 16.05
CA ARG A 60 -18.86 -7.65 14.58
C ARG A 60 -19.14 -6.22 14.11
N THR A 61 -19.96 -5.48 14.85
CA THR A 61 -20.30 -4.08 14.59
C THR A 61 -19.11 -3.15 14.81
N ASP A 62 -18.32 -3.36 15.87
CA ASP A 62 -17.14 -2.55 16.18
C ASP A 62 -16.01 -2.78 15.18
N LEU A 63 -15.87 -4.03 14.69
CA LEU A 63 -14.90 -4.36 13.65
C LEU A 63 -15.11 -3.54 12.36
N ILE A 64 -16.37 -3.39 11.93
CA ILE A 64 -16.70 -2.59 10.74
C ILE A 64 -16.32 -1.12 10.97
N LEU A 65 -16.66 -0.58 12.14
CA LEU A 65 -16.31 0.79 12.50
C LEU A 65 -14.79 1.00 12.51
N TYR A 66 -14.01 0.08 13.10
CA TYR A 66 -12.55 0.17 13.10
C TYR A 66 -11.94 0.10 11.71
N ILE A 67 -12.48 -0.75 10.83
CA ILE A 67 -12.05 -0.82 9.42
C ILE A 67 -12.31 0.53 8.73
N ILE A 68 -13.49 1.13 8.92
CA ILE A 68 -13.83 2.43 8.32
C ILE A 68 -12.91 3.53 8.84
N ILE A 69 -12.71 3.62 10.17
CA ILE A 69 -11.81 4.60 10.78
C ILE A 69 -10.39 4.44 10.23
N PHE A 70 -9.92 3.19 10.12
CA PHE A 70 -8.61 2.88 9.59
C PHE A 70 -8.47 3.31 8.13
N ILE A 71 -9.42 2.96 7.26
CA ILE A 71 -9.43 3.38 5.85
C ILE A 71 -9.42 4.91 5.75
N ALA A 72 -10.25 5.59 6.53
CA ALA A 72 -10.31 7.05 6.54
C ALA A 72 -8.97 7.67 6.97
N ALA A 73 -8.36 7.14 8.04
CA ALA A 73 -7.05 7.58 8.51
C ALA A 73 -5.95 7.34 7.47
N ASP A 74 -5.97 6.19 6.79
CA ASP A 74 -4.99 5.85 5.76
C ASP A 74 -5.14 6.75 4.51
N ILE A 75 -6.38 7.04 4.09
CA ILE A 75 -6.65 8.00 3.01
C ILE A 75 -6.11 9.38 3.40
N VAL A 76 -6.44 9.88 4.59
CA VAL A 76 -5.97 11.19 5.07
C VAL A 76 -4.44 11.22 5.11
N PHE A 77 -3.81 10.18 5.66
CA PHE A 77 -2.36 10.04 5.70
C PHE A 77 -1.75 10.15 4.29
N HIS A 78 -2.27 9.40 3.31
CA HIS A 78 -1.74 9.44 1.94
C HIS A 78 -2.00 10.76 1.22
N LEU A 79 -3.15 11.40 1.45
CA LEU A 79 -3.45 12.74 0.91
C LEU A 79 -2.48 13.78 1.47
N THR A 80 -2.13 13.71 2.75
CA THR A 80 -1.15 14.63 3.33
C THR A 80 0.24 14.41 2.74
N LEU A 81 0.61 13.18 2.37
CA LEU A 81 1.93 12.85 1.81
C LEU A 81 2.06 13.07 0.29
N CYS A 82 0.97 12.91 -0.46
CA CYS A 82 0.90 13.17 -1.90
C CYS A 82 -0.09 14.28 -2.24
N THR A 83 0.25 15.51 -1.84
CA THR A 83 -0.36 16.70 -2.46
C THR A 83 0.29 16.96 -3.82
N GLN A 84 -0.38 17.72 -4.70
CA GLN A 84 0.15 18.07 -6.02
C GLN A 84 1.56 18.68 -5.93
N LYS A 85 1.75 19.60 -4.98
CA LYS A 85 3.04 20.25 -4.73
C LYS A 85 4.12 19.25 -4.29
N LYS A 86 3.79 18.35 -3.36
CA LYS A 86 4.75 17.35 -2.86
C LYS A 86 5.12 16.33 -3.94
N CYS A 87 4.13 15.80 -4.65
CA CYS A 87 4.35 14.81 -5.70
C CYS A 87 5.10 15.41 -6.91
N LYS A 88 4.90 16.70 -7.25
CA LYS A 88 5.77 17.43 -8.19
C LYS A 88 7.20 17.58 -7.67
N SER A 89 7.39 17.96 -6.40
CA SER A 89 8.72 18.04 -5.79
C SER A 89 9.45 16.70 -5.82
N TYR A 90 8.74 15.57 -5.62
CA TYR A 90 9.35 14.25 -5.76
C TYR A 90 9.80 13.97 -7.19
N LEU A 91 9.06 14.42 -8.22
CA LEU A 91 9.52 14.31 -9.60
C LEU A 91 10.85 15.03 -9.79
N GLU A 92 10.99 16.27 -9.31
CA GLU A 92 12.21 17.07 -9.44
C GLU A 92 13.40 16.41 -8.74
N ILE A 93 13.18 15.89 -7.51
CA ILE A 93 14.22 15.22 -6.72
C ILE A 93 14.75 13.97 -7.44
N PHE A 94 13.87 13.19 -8.05
CA PHE A 94 14.23 11.92 -8.69
C PHE A 94 14.35 12.01 -10.23
N GLN A 95 14.27 13.22 -10.80
CA GLN A 95 14.32 13.45 -12.25
C GLN A 95 15.65 13.02 -12.87
N LYS A 96 16.75 13.20 -12.12
CA LYS A 96 18.11 12.88 -12.55
C LYS A 96 18.50 11.41 -12.35
N GLU A 97 17.53 10.51 -12.12
CA GLU A 97 17.82 9.07 -12.02
C GLU A 97 18.40 8.53 -13.34
N ASN A 98 19.44 7.70 -13.26
CA ASN A 98 19.95 7.05 -14.46
C ASN A 98 18.96 5.96 -14.95
N LYS A 99 19.04 5.56 -16.23
CA LYS A 99 18.13 4.55 -16.82
C LYS A 99 18.12 3.22 -16.05
N ARG A 100 19.25 2.76 -15.53
CA ARG A 100 19.38 1.50 -14.79
C ARG A 100 18.72 1.58 -13.42
N GLN A 101 18.98 2.64 -12.67
CA GLN A 101 18.34 2.95 -11.38
C GLN A 101 16.82 3.11 -11.55
N SER A 102 16.39 3.74 -12.64
CA SER A 102 14.99 3.90 -12.97
C SER A 102 14.27 2.56 -13.11
N LYS A 103 14.84 1.63 -13.89
CA LYS A 103 14.31 0.28 -14.12
C LYS A 103 14.27 -0.54 -12.83
N LEU A 104 15.38 -0.58 -12.09
CA LEU A 104 15.44 -1.31 -10.81
C LEU A 104 14.43 -0.74 -9.82
N GLY A 105 14.30 0.57 -9.72
CA GLY A 105 13.31 1.19 -8.85
C GLY A 105 11.88 0.87 -9.22
N SER A 106 11.57 0.87 -10.52
CA SER A 106 10.26 0.43 -11.01
C SER A 106 9.99 -1.04 -10.68
N LEU A 107 11.00 -1.91 -10.80
CA LEU A 107 10.90 -3.31 -10.39
C LEU A 107 10.64 -3.44 -8.89
N PHE A 108 11.34 -2.68 -8.04
CA PHE A 108 11.10 -2.70 -6.59
C PHE A 108 9.68 -2.24 -6.22
N VAL A 109 9.16 -1.20 -6.87
CA VAL A 109 7.77 -0.75 -6.65
C VAL A 109 6.78 -1.81 -7.13
N LEU A 110 7.09 -2.49 -8.24
CA LEU A 110 6.26 -3.58 -8.75
C LEU A 110 6.27 -4.78 -7.79
N LEU A 111 7.44 -5.18 -7.30
CA LEU A 111 7.59 -6.22 -6.26
C LEU A 111 6.88 -5.83 -4.96
N TYR A 112 6.89 -4.56 -4.59
CA TYR A 112 6.13 -4.08 -3.42
C TYR A 112 4.63 -4.27 -3.61
N ILE A 113 4.08 -3.91 -4.77
CA ILE A 113 2.65 -4.06 -5.08
C ILE A 113 2.28 -5.53 -5.19
N PHE A 114 2.93 -6.28 -6.10
CA PHE A 114 2.64 -7.71 -6.32
C PHE A 114 2.96 -8.58 -5.11
N GLY A 115 4.06 -8.28 -4.42
CA GLY A 115 4.44 -8.96 -3.17
C GLY A 115 3.39 -8.80 -2.09
N SER A 116 2.63 -7.71 -2.08
CA SER A 116 1.50 -7.54 -1.15
C SER A 116 0.35 -8.49 -1.45
N PHE A 117 0.03 -8.73 -2.72
CA PHE A 117 -0.97 -9.74 -3.11
C PHE A 117 -0.51 -11.16 -2.78
N ILE A 118 0.77 -11.47 -3.04
CA ILE A 118 1.37 -12.76 -2.67
C ILE A 118 1.31 -12.94 -1.14
N LEU A 119 1.62 -11.90 -0.37
CA LEU A 119 1.55 -11.92 1.09
C LEU A 119 0.14 -12.25 1.59
N VAL A 120 -0.90 -11.68 0.99
CA VAL A 120 -2.29 -12.04 1.33
C VAL A 120 -2.59 -13.50 1.00
N ALA A 121 -2.21 -13.98 -0.19
CA ALA A 121 -2.41 -15.38 -0.57
C ALA A 121 -1.74 -16.34 0.44
N LEU A 122 -0.50 -16.03 0.84
CA LEU A 122 0.22 -16.79 1.86
C LEU A 122 -0.48 -16.73 3.22
N SER A 123 -0.99 -15.55 3.62
CA SER A 123 -1.70 -15.41 4.90
C SER A 123 -3.01 -16.21 4.94
N ILE A 124 -3.74 -16.28 3.83
CA ILE A 124 -4.97 -17.07 3.70
C ILE A 124 -4.64 -18.56 3.72
N TRP A 125 -3.61 -18.97 2.97
CA TRP A 125 -3.13 -20.35 2.99
C TRP A 125 -2.69 -20.77 4.40
N LEU A 126 -1.96 -19.91 5.11
CA LEU A 126 -1.56 -20.18 6.48
C LEU A 126 -2.77 -20.39 7.39
N MET A 127 -3.74 -19.47 7.35
CA MET A 127 -4.99 -19.55 8.12
C MET A 127 -5.77 -20.86 7.86
N TYR A 128 -5.74 -21.37 6.62
CA TYR A 128 -6.36 -22.64 6.28
C TYR A 128 -5.63 -23.83 6.92
N ASN A 129 -4.30 -23.82 6.91
CA ASN A 129 -3.49 -24.91 7.45
C ASN A 129 -3.34 -24.88 8.98
N THR A 130 -3.50 -23.72 9.61
CA THR A 130 -3.44 -23.60 11.09
C THR A 130 -4.77 -23.96 11.76
N LYS A 131 -5.90 -23.97 11.03
CA LYS A 131 -7.23 -24.40 11.51
C LYS A 131 -7.42 -25.92 11.68
N PHE A 132 -6.38 -26.69 12.00
CA PHE A 132 -6.45 -28.13 12.36
C PHE A 132 -5.61 -28.50 13.59
N LYS A 133 -5.43 -27.56 14.54
CA LYS A 133 -4.88 -27.86 15.87
C LYS A 133 -5.75 -27.25 16.97
N THR A 134 -7.01 -27.67 17.01
CA THR A 134 -7.87 -27.60 18.19
C THR A 134 -8.30 -29.01 18.52
#